data_AF-A0A2S6XG52-F1
#
_entry.id   AF-A0A2S6XG52-F1
#
_cell.length_a   1.000
_cell.length_b   1.000
_cell.length_c   1.000
_cell.angle_alpha   90.00
_cell.angle_beta   90.00
_cell.angle_gamma   90.00
#
_symmetry.space_group_name_H-M   'P 1'
#
loop_
_entity.id
_entity.type
_entity.pdbx_description
1 polymer ?
#
loop_
_entity_poly.entity_id
_entity_poly.type
_entity_poly.pdbx_seq_one_letter_code
_entity_poly.pdbx_strand_id
1 'polypeptide(L)'
;MTDSAQPPAFPLDSPPPDEAVRAADPVGAVAEAKERPDPPEPPEEIVRAARLAPGHWFGTVDPGWRGEGVPPDYAVAGRWRSDATGEIVEWQDNDAYLPSPQVLGWPEPTDPVDAALQRAVTGYGPAEDVAYALTDAEVAVLTLPDGSPVTATGSDGTPVVPVFTSSRYLNLVGALAFEHRAAIELLPQLPEEHRIYVNPPSPAGAVLETGPLAEMMALTKTARPRTEPDGTERVAAGDA
;
A
#
# COMPACT_ATOMS: atom_id res chain seq x y z
N MET A 1 -50.09 -29.50 -27.78
CA MET A 1 -49.42 -30.13 -26.63
C MET A 1 -48.42 -31.11 -27.23
N THR A 2 -47.12 -30.86 -27.33
CA THR A 2 -46.25 -29.87 -26.69
C THR A 2 -45.15 -29.53 -27.71
N ASP A 3 -44.88 -28.23 -27.85
CA ASP A 3 -43.86 -27.63 -28.69
C ASP A 3 -42.55 -27.59 -27.89
N SER A 4 -41.48 -28.22 -28.39
CA SER A 4 -40.14 -28.16 -27.80
C SER A 4 -39.21 -27.47 -28.80
N ALA A 5 -39.04 -26.17 -28.61
CA ALA A 5 -38.09 -25.36 -29.36
C ALA A 5 -36.64 -25.66 -28.91
N GLN A 6 -35.83 -26.15 -29.84
CA GLN A 6 -34.37 -26.24 -29.73
C GLN A 6 -33.76 -24.92 -30.21
N PRO A 7 -32.94 -24.21 -29.42
CA PRO A 7 -32.26 -23.00 -29.92
C PRO A 7 -31.09 -23.36 -30.85
N PRO A 8 -30.75 -22.49 -31.83
CA PRO A 8 -29.73 -22.77 -32.83
C PRO A 8 -28.31 -22.63 -32.24
N ALA A 9 -27.41 -23.48 -32.74
CA ALA A 9 -25.97 -23.40 -32.49
C ALA A 9 -25.34 -22.22 -33.24
N PHE A 10 -24.60 -21.37 -32.52
CA PHE A 10 -23.72 -20.35 -33.11
C PHE A 10 -22.28 -20.87 -33.17
N PRO A 11 -21.52 -20.53 -34.23
CA PRO A 11 -20.12 -20.94 -34.35
C PRO A 11 -19.24 -20.08 -33.43
N LEU A 12 -18.48 -20.73 -32.54
CA LEU A 12 -17.42 -20.09 -31.75
C LEU A 12 -16.10 -20.24 -32.51
N ASP A 13 -15.75 -19.25 -33.31
CA ASP A 13 -14.37 -19.02 -33.71
C ASP A 13 -14.09 -17.51 -33.67
N SER A 14 -13.51 -17.07 -32.55
CA SER A 14 -12.80 -15.80 -32.38
C SER A 14 -11.95 -15.91 -31.11
N PRO A 15 -10.62 -15.76 -31.20
CA PRO A 15 -9.72 -15.95 -30.07
C PRO A 15 -9.73 -14.73 -29.12
N PRO A 16 -9.46 -14.92 -27.81
CA PRO A 16 -9.30 -13.81 -26.89
C PRO A 16 -7.93 -13.11 -27.09
N PRO A 17 -7.84 -11.78 -26.90
CA PRO A 17 -6.57 -11.06 -26.89
C PRO A 17 -5.99 -11.15 -25.47
N ASP A 18 -4.96 -11.96 -25.29
CA ASP A 18 -4.15 -11.94 -24.08
C ASP A 18 -2.68 -12.05 -24.48
N GLU A 19 -2.06 -10.90 -24.70
CA GLU A 19 -0.61 -10.78 -24.92
C GLU A 19 -0.09 -9.51 -24.25
N ALA A 20 -0.12 -9.48 -22.91
CA ALA A 20 0.65 -8.52 -22.12
C ALA A 20 0.84 -9.00 -20.67
N VAL A 21 1.64 -10.06 -20.47
CA VAL A 21 2.71 -10.19 -19.45
C VAL A 21 3.45 -11.49 -19.77
N ARG A 22 4.63 -11.42 -20.39
CA ARG A 22 5.54 -12.57 -20.51
C ARG A 22 6.45 -12.61 -19.28
N ALA A 23 6.13 -13.47 -18.33
CA ALA A 23 7.11 -14.00 -17.40
C ALA A 23 7.87 -15.16 -18.08
N ALA A 24 9.18 -15.25 -17.85
CA ALA A 24 10.01 -16.33 -18.40
C ALA A 24 9.72 -17.67 -17.70
N ASP A 25 9.53 -18.73 -18.48
CA ASP A 25 9.36 -20.10 -17.98
C ASP A 25 10.68 -20.67 -17.41
N PRO A 26 10.70 -21.21 -16.17
CA PRO A 26 11.71 -22.17 -15.79
C PRO A 26 11.28 -23.59 -16.16
N VAL A 27 12.22 -24.29 -16.77
CA VAL A 27 12.14 -25.67 -17.24
C VAL A 27 11.87 -26.66 -16.09
N GLY A 28 10.82 -27.47 -16.28
CA GLY A 28 10.66 -28.85 -15.81
C GLY A 28 11.24 -29.24 -14.44
N ALA A 29 10.40 -29.23 -13.42
CA ALA A 29 10.56 -30.06 -12.23
C ALA A 29 9.27 -30.87 -12.03
N VAL A 30 9.41 -32.19 -12.02
CA VAL A 30 8.38 -33.12 -11.55
C VAL A 30 7.88 -32.67 -10.19
N ALA A 31 6.55 -32.56 -10.05
CA ALA A 31 5.90 -32.18 -8.80
C ALA A 31 6.09 -33.30 -7.76
N GLU A 32 7.18 -33.23 -7.01
CA GLU A 32 7.23 -33.78 -5.67
C GLU A 32 6.19 -33.03 -4.84
N ALA A 33 5.29 -33.78 -4.20
CA ALA A 33 4.35 -33.22 -3.24
C ALA A 33 5.17 -32.50 -2.16
N LYS A 34 5.21 -31.17 -2.25
CA LYS A 34 5.86 -30.31 -1.27
C LYS A 34 5.22 -30.64 0.07
N GLU A 35 5.99 -31.25 0.97
CA GLU A 35 5.62 -31.45 2.37
C GLU A 35 5.03 -30.12 2.85
N ARG A 36 3.74 -30.13 3.23
CA ARG A 36 3.11 -28.95 3.80
C ARG A 36 3.87 -28.69 5.10
N PRO A 37 4.45 -27.49 5.30
CA PRO A 37 5.10 -27.18 6.56
C PRO A 37 4.13 -27.46 7.71
N ASP A 38 4.66 -27.96 8.83
CA ASP A 38 3.84 -28.19 10.02
C ASP A 38 3.04 -26.92 10.34
N PRO A 39 1.74 -27.07 10.69
CA PRO A 39 0.92 -25.92 11.00
C PRO A 39 1.57 -25.12 12.15
N PRO A 40 1.40 -23.79 12.17
CA PRO A 40 1.97 -22.96 13.24
C PRO A 40 1.53 -23.45 14.63
N GLU A 41 2.26 -23.11 15.68
CA GLU A 41 1.76 -23.40 17.03
C GLU A 41 0.60 -22.43 17.35
N PRO A 42 -0.57 -22.92 17.81
CA PRO A 42 -1.70 -22.05 18.07
C PRO A 42 -1.42 -21.10 19.25
N PRO A 43 -1.68 -19.79 19.12
CA PRO A 43 -1.48 -18.84 20.21
C PRO A 43 -2.27 -19.20 21.47
N GLU A 44 -1.72 -18.92 22.65
CA GLU A 44 -2.36 -19.26 23.94
C GLU A 44 -3.78 -18.69 24.07
N GLU A 45 -4.03 -17.51 23.51
CA GLU A 45 -5.36 -16.89 23.51
C GLU A 45 -6.38 -17.72 22.72
N ILE A 46 -5.98 -18.26 21.56
CA ILE A 46 -6.80 -19.15 20.75
C ILE A 46 -7.06 -20.46 21.50
N VAL A 47 -6.05 -21.02 22.16
CA VAL A 47 -6.21 -22.24 22.97
C VAL A 47 -7.20 -22.01 24.12
N ARG A 48 -7.14 -20.85 24.80
CA ARG A 48 -8.12 -20.50 25.84
C ARG A 48 -9.52 -20.32 25.27
N ALA A 49 -9.66 -19.66 24.12
CA ALA A 49 -10.94 -19.47 23.45
C ALA A 49 -11.57 -20.79 22.99
N ALA A 50 -10.77 -21.72 22.47
CA ALA A 50 -11.18 -23.05 22.04
C ALA A 50 -11.83 -23.87 23.17
N ARG A 51 -11.27 -23.79 24.39
CA ARG A 51 -11.84 -24.44 25.58
C ARG A 51 -13.21 -23.88 25.96
N LEU A 52 -13.48 -22.61 25.63
CA LEU A 52 -14.75 -21.94 25.92
C LEU A 52 -15.79 -22.14 24.81
N ALA A 53 -15.34 -22.38 23.57
CA ALA A 53 -16.20 -22.60 22.40
C ALA A 53 -15.74 -23.83 21.58
N PRO A 54 -16.01 -25.06 22.07
CA PRO A 54 -15.70 -26.29 21.34
C PRO A 54 -16.40 -26.37 19.98
N GLY A 55 -15.77 -26.99 19.00
CA GLY A 55 -16.30 -27.16 17.64
C GLY A 55 -16.33 -25.89 16.78
N HIS A 56 -15.71 -24.80 17.24
CA HIS A 56 -15.71 -23.51 16.54
C HIS A 56 -14.40 -23.25 15.79
N TRP A 57 -14.50 -22.33 14.83
CA TRP A 57 -13.37 -21.76 14.10
C TRP A 57 -12.96 -20.40 14.68
N PHE A 58 -11.67 -20.18 14.84
CA PHE A 58 -11.08 -18.95 15.38
C PHE A 58 -10.13 -18.33 14.36
N GLY A 59 -10.44 -17.13 13.87
CA GLY A 59 -9.59 -16.43 12.91
C GLY A 59 -8.38 -15.77 13.58
N THR A 60 -7.22 -15.88 12.95
CA THR A 60 -6.03 -15.10 13.30
C THR A 60 -6.03 -13.82 12.47
N VAL A 61 -6.29 -12.68 13.11
CA VAL A 61 -6.37 -11.37 12.46
C VAL A 61 -4.99 -10.75 12.39
N ASP A 62 -4.65 -10.13 11.26
CA ASP A 62 -3.43 -9.37 11.09
C ASP A 62 -3.41 -8.15 12.04
N PRO A 63 -2.33 -7.94 12.81
CA PRO A 63 -2.23 -6.81 13.74
C PRO A 63 -2.27 -5.44 13.07
N GLY A 64 -2.05 -5.35 11.76
CA GLY A 64 -2.17 -4.12 10.96
C GLY A 64 -3.60 -3.71 10.67
N TRP A 65 -4.60 -4.59 10.86
CA TRP A 65 -6.00 -4.23 10.70
C TRP A 65 -6.49 -3.39 11.88
N ARG A 66 -7.22 -2.29 11.58
CA ARG A 66 -7.67 -1.28 12.56
C ARG A 66 -9.18 -0.99 12.49
N GLY A 67 -9.92 -1.78 11.73
CA GLY A 67 -11.36 -1.58 11.55
C GLY A 67 -12.20 -1.99 12.77
N GLU A 68 -13.46 -1.60 12.76
CA GLU A 68 -14.46 -2.10 13.69
C GLU A 68 -15.22 -3.30 13.08
N GLY A 69 -15.73 -4.19 13.94
CA GLY A 69 -16.58 -5.31 13.51
C GLY A 69 -15.79 -6.54 13.07
N VAL A 70 -16.32 -7.24 12.06
CA VAL A 70 -15.70 -8.46 11.53
C VAL A 70 -14.59 -8.07 10.55
N PRO A 71 -13.35 -8.55 10.74
CA PRO A 71 -12.28 -8.31 9.80
C PRO A 71 -12.64 -8.80 8.39
N PRO A 72 -12.31 -8.04 7.33
CA PRO A 72 -12.43 -8.52 5.97
C PRO A 72 -11.48 -9.70 5.75
N ASP A 73 -11.80 -10.58 4.80
CA ASP A 73 -11.02 -11.80 4.59
C ASP A 73 -9.54 -11.53 4.29
N TYR A 74 -9.20 -10.43 3.60
CA TYR A 74 -7.79 -10.09 3.33
C TYR A 74 -6.96 -9.81 4.60
N ALA A 75 -7.61 -9.50 5.72
CA ALA A 75 -6.95 -9.17 6.99
C ALA A 75 -6.87 -10.37 7.94
N VAL A 76 -7.27 -11.58 7.50
CA VAL A 76 -7.25 -12.79 8.31
C VAL A 76 -6.21 -13.73 7.74
N ALA A 77 -5.16 -14.04 8.51
CA ALA A 77 -4.08 -14.93 8.07
C ALA A 77 -4.56 -16.37 7.83
N GLY A 78 -5.57 -16.79 8.59
CA GLY A 78 -6.16 -18.12 8.52
C GLY A 78 -6.97 -18.40 9.78
N ARG A 79 -7.40 -19.65 9.95
CA ARG A 79 -8.34 -20.04 11.01
C ARG A 79 -7.94 -21.34 11.68
N TRP A 80 -8.07 -21.37 13.00
CA TRP A 80 -7.92 -22.55 13.84
C TRP A 80 -9.28 -23.23 14.06
N ARG A 81 -9.36 -24.56 13.96
CA ARG A 81 -10.56 -25.32 14.36
C ARG A 81 -10.34 -25.99 15.71
N SER A 82 -11.33 -25.86 16.59
CA SER A 82 -11.44 -26.69 17.78
C SER A 82 -12.32 -27.92 17.55
N ASP A 83 -12.07 -28.99 18.29
CA ASP A 83 -12.94 -30.15 18.34
C ASP A 83 -14.03 -30.02 19.43
N ALA A 84 -14.83 -31.07 19.64
CA ALA A 84 -15.91 -31.09 20.63
C ALA A 84 -15.42 -31.03 22.10
N THR A 85 -14.12 -31.24 22.34
CA THR A 85 -13.50 -31.15 23.66
C THR A 85 -12.85 -29.78 23.90
N GLY A 86 -12.75 -28.94 22.86
CA GLY A 86 -12.12 -27.63 22.91
C GLY A 86 -10.61 -27.67 22.66
N GLU A 87 -10.09 -28.77 22.12
CA GLU A 87 -8.70 -28.88 21.66
C GLU A 87 -8.58 -28.36 20.23
N ILE A 88 -7.47 -27.66 19.93
CA ILE A 88 -7.17 -27.21 18.57
C ILE A 88 -6.66 -28.40 17.75
N VAL A 89 -7.31 -28.66 16.63
CA VAL A 89 -7.05 -29.86 15.81
C VAL A 89 -6.67 -29.54 14.37
N GLU A 90 -6.86 -28.30 13.91
CA GLU A 90 -6.69 -27.95 12.49
C GLU A 90 -6.35 -26.48 12.31
N TRP A 91 -5.44 -26.21 11.37
CA TRP A 91 -5.19 -24.89 10.79
C TRP A 91 -5.66 -24.89 9.33
N GLN A 92 -6.35 -23.82 8.94
CA GLN A 92 -6.70 -23.53 7.56
C GLN A 92 -6.09 -22.19 7.15
N ASP A 93 -5.17 -22.22 6.20
CA ASP A 93 -4.65 -21.03 5.54
C ASP A 93 -5.76 -20.28 4.80
N ASN A 94 -5.62 -18.96 4.72
CA ASN A 94 -6.50 -18.12 3.92
C ASN A 94 -5.75 -17.59 2.69
N ASP A 95 -6.09 -18.09 1.50
CA ASP A 95 -5.45 -17.68 0.25
C ASP A 95 -5.72 -16.21 -0.12
N ALA A 96 -6.74 -15.58 0.48
CA ALA A 96 -7.04 -14.17 0.27
C ALA A 96 -6.22 -13.23 1.17
N TYR A 97 -5.42 -13.77 2.10
CA TYR A 97 -4.68 -12.98 3.07
C TYR A 97 -3.63 -12.08 2.43
N LEU A 98 -3.64 -10.79 2.80
CA LEU A 98 -2.63 -9.81 2.47
C LEU A 98 -1.89 -9.42 3.75
N PRO A 99 -0.59 -9.75 3.90
CA PRO A 99 0.17 -9.38 5.09
C PRO A 99 0.37 -7.88 5.23
N SER A 100 0.20 -7.35 6.44
CA SER A 100 0.49 -5.95 6.74
C SER A 100 2.00 -5.65 6.75
N PRO A 101 2.40 -4.35 6.72
CA PRO A 101 3.80 -3.97 6.78
C PRO A 101 4.54 -4.57 7.99
N GLN A 102 3.86 -4.63 9.14
CA GLN A 102 4.43 -5.18 10.36
C GLN A 102 4.69 -6.70 10.24
N VAL A 103 3.78 -7.45 9.63
CA VAL A 103 3.95 -8.89 9.39
C VAL A 103 5.04 -9.16 8.34
N LEU A 104 5.18 -8.28 7.35
CA LEU A 104 6.27 -8.32 6.37
C LEU A 104 7.64 -7.95 6.97
N GLY A 105 7.70 -7.56 8.25
CA GLY A 105 8.93 -7.12 8.91
C GLY A 105 9.47 -5.80 8.37
N TRP A 106 8.60 -4.98 7.78
CA TRP A 106 9.00 -3.66 7.29
C TRP A 106 9.34 -2.75 8.48
N PRO A 107 10.30 -1.83 8.30
CA PRO A 107 10.61 -0.87 9.35
C PRO A 107 9.42 0.04 9.64
N GLU A 108 9.33 0.53 10.89
CA GLU A 108 8.40 1.60 11.23
C GLU A 108 8.53 2.79 10.27
N PRO A 109 7.40 3.37 9.84
CA PRO A 109 7.40 4.44 8.86
C PRO A 109 8.12 5.67 9.40
N THR A 110 8.88 6.33 8.52
CA THR A 110 9.73 7.46 8.93
C THR A 110 9.00 8.79 9.02
N ASP A 111 7.86 8.90 8.32
CA ASP A 111 7.04 10.10 8.21
C ASP A 111 5.61 9.72 7.74
N PRO A 112 4.65 10.66 7.71
CA PRO A 112 3.28 10.37 7.27
C PRO A 112 3.15 9.87 5.83
N VAL A 113 4.04 10.28 4.91
CA VAL A 113 4.01 9.82 3.51
C VAL A 113 4.45 8.36 3.45
N ASP A 114 5.52 8.01 4.15
CA ASP A 114 5.99 6.62 4.27
C ASP A 114 4.93 5.73 4.94
N ALA A 115 4.24 6.22 5.98
CA ALA A 115 3.13 5.50 6.60
C ALA A 115 1.98 5.24 5.63
N ALA A 116 1.60 6.24 4.83
CA ALA A 116 0.56 6.11 3.81
C ALA A 116 0.99 5.14 2.70
N LEU A 117 2.23 5.23 2.22
CA LEU A 117 2.79 4.33 1.21
C LEU A 117 2.78 2.88 1.69
N GLN A 118 3.27 2.62 2.91
CA GLN A 118 3.31 1.27 3.47
C GLN A 118 1.92 0.65 3.52
N ARG A 119 0.90 1.41 3.93
CA ARG A 119 -0.49 0.95 3.98
C ARG A 119 -1.09 0.76 2.60
N ALA A 120 -0.88 1.69 1.67
CA ALA A 120 -1.43 1.61 0.32
C ALA A 120 -0.87 0.39 -0.45
N VAL A 121 0.45 0.19 -0.41
CA VAL A 121 1.12 -0.93 -1.12
C VAL A 121 0.70 -2.30 -0.57
N THR A 122 0.40 -2.38 0.73
CA THR A 122 -0.06 -3.63 1.36
C THR A 122 -1.59 -3.81 1.34
N GLY A 123 -2.34 -2.84 0.82
CA GLY A 123 -3.81 -2.88 0.78
C GLY A 123 -4.51 -2.54 2.10
N TYR A 124 -3.78 -2.07 3.11
CA TYR A 124 -4.30 -1.67 4.43
C TYR A 124 -4.74 -0.20 4.49
N GLY A 125 -4.61 0.55 3.39
CA GLY A 125 -5.06 1.93 3.29
C GLY A 125 -5.37 2.34 1.85
N PRO A 126 -6.24 3.34 1.66
CA PRO A 126 -6.51 3.90 0.34
C PRO A 126 -5.27 4.57 -0.25
N ALA A 127 -5.12 4.53 -1.57
CA ALA A 127 -4.01 5.19 -2.27
C ALA A 127 -4.06 6.72 -2.15
N GLU A 128 -5.27 7.26 -1.98
CA GLU A 128 -5.56 8.67 -1.78
C GLU A 128 -4.87 9.24 -0.53
N ASP A 129 -4.65 8.42 0.51
CA ASP A 129 -3.93 8.84 1.72
C ASP A 129 -2.48 9.27 1.40
N VAL A 130 -1.87 8.70 0.34
CA VAL A 130 -0.53 9.09 -0.12
C VAL A 130 -0.55 10.50 -0.69
N ALA A 131 -1.54 10.83 -1.52
CA ALA A 131 -1.72 12.18 -2.07
C ALA A 131 -2.03 13.20 -0.97
N TYR A 132 -2.85 12.82 0.01
CA TYR A 132 -3.12 13.65 1.19
C TYR A 132 -1.87 13.93 2.00
N ALA A 133 -1.05 12.92 2.29
CA ALA A 133 0.20 13.09 3.00
C ALA A 133 1.20 13.96 2.21
N LEU A 134 1.28 13.78 0.89
CA LEU A 134 2.16 14.56 0.02
C LEU A 134 1.73 16.03 -0.09
N THR A 135 0.44 16.35 0.08
CA THR A 135 -0.08 17.73 -0.06
C THR A 135 0.62 18.73 0.85
N ASP A 136 0.98 18.30 2.07
CA ASP A 136 1.67 19.13 3.08
C ASP A 136 3.16 18.79 3.22
N ALA A 137 3.68 17.86 2.41
CA ALA A 137 5.04 17.37 2.55
C ALA A 137 6.05 18.27 1.85
N GLU A 138 7.16 18.54 2.53
CA GLU A 138 8.40 18.91 1.88
C GLU A 138 9.17 17.64 1.48
N VAL A 139 9.63 17.60 0.24
CA VAL A 139 10.43 16.51 -0.30
C VAL A 139 11.82 17.01 -0.65
N ALA A 140 12.83 16.17 -0.38
CA ALA A 140 14.17 16.37 -0.91
C ALA A 140 14.24 15.79 -2.33
N VAL A 141 14.77 16.58 -3.26
CA VAL A 141 15.00 16.20 -4.65
C VAL A 141 16.49 16.37 -4.94
N LEU A 142 17.11 15.32 -5.48
CA LEU A 142 18.52 15.39 -5.87
C LEU A 142 18.69 16.38 -7.03
N THR A 143 19.78 17.13 -7.03
CA THR A 143 20.04 18.18 -8.03
C THR A 143 21.30 17.90 -8.85
N LEU A 144 21.21 18.16 -10.15
CA LEU A 144 22.34 18.26 -11.05
C LEU A 144 23.12 19.58 -10.81
N PRO A 145 24.36 19.73 -11.32
CA PRO A 145 25.17 20.94 -11.12
C PRO A 145 24.54 22.24 -11.63
N ASP A 146 23.57 22.16 -12.56
CA ASP A 146 22.81 23.29 -13.06
C ASP A 146 21.56 23.63 -12.22
N GLY A 147 21.34 22.89 -11.13
CA GLY A 147 20.19 23.04 -10.23
C GLY A 147 18.93 22.30 -10.69
N SER A 148 18.94 21.63 -11.85
CA SER A 148 17.79 20.84 -12.30
C SER A 148 17.65 19.53 -11.51
N PRO A 149 16.43 18.99 -11.35
CA PRO A 149 16.22 17.70 -10.70
C PRO A 149 16.97 16.57 -11.41
N VAL A 150 17.55 15.64 -10.64
CA VAL A 150 18.05 14.39 -11.18
C VAL A 150 16.88 13.54 -11.68
N THR A 151 16.98 13.08 -12.92
CA THR A 151 16.06 12.10 -13.51
C THR A 151 16.70 10.71 -13.50
N ALA A 152 15.86 9.68 -13.46
CA ALA A 152 16.26 8.29 -13.51
C ALA A 152 15.24 7.47 -14.31
N THR A 153 15.49 6.18 -14.44
CA THR A 153 14.58 5.25 -15.10
C THR A 153 14.16 4.19 -14.09
N GLY A 154 12.85 4.00 -13.95
CA GLY A 154 12.27 2.90 -13.18
C GLY A 154 12.66 1.54 -13.78
N SER A 155 12.47 0.46 -13.02
CA SER A 155 12.78 -0.90 -13.49
C SER A 155 11.96 -1.32 -14.72
N ASP A 156 10.83 -0.66 -14.96
CA ASP A 156 9.92 -0.83 -16.09
C ASP A 156 10.26 0.07 -17.29
N GLY A 157 11.30 0.90 -17.20
CA GLY A 157 11.66 1.86 -18.24
C GLY A 157 11.00 3.24 -18.09
N THR A 158 10.11 3.44 -17.10
CA THR A 158 9.43 4.72 -16.90
C THR A 158 10.41 5.82 -16.47
N PRO A 159 10.42 7.00 -17.12
CA PRO A 159 11.18 8.15 -16.62
C PRO A 159 10.64 8.63 -15.27
N VAL A 160 11.52 8.77 -14.28
CA VAL A 160 11.14 9.17 -12.93
C VAL A 160 12.05 10.26 -12.38
N VAL A 161 11.53 11.05 -11.45
CA VAL A 161 12.31 11.90 -10.54
C VAL A 161 12.26 11.30 -9.14
N PRO A 162 13.40 10.81 -8.60
CA PRO A 162 13.48 10.34 -7.23
C PRO A 162 13.21 11.47 -6.23
N VAL A 163 12.29 11.25 -5.30
CA VAL A 163 11.97 12.19 -4.22
C VAL A 163 12.02 11.48 -2.88
N PHE A 164 12.51 12.17 -1.85
CA PHE A 164 12.72 11.62 -0.52
C PHE A 164 11.95 12.44 0.51
N THR A 165 11.17 11.76 1.34
CA THR A 165 10.34 12.40 2.38
C THR A 165 10.98 12.37 3.76
N SER A 166 12.05 11.59 3.95
CA SER A 166 12.88 11.64 5.15
C SER A 166 14.37 11.56 4.87
N SER A 167 15.16 12.16 5.77
CA SER A 167 16.62 12.06 5.73
C SER A 167 17.12 10.62 5.83
N ARG A 168 16.33 9.70 6.43
CA ARG A 168 16.70 8.28 6.51
C ARG A 168 16.82 7.67 5.12
N TYR A 169 15.84 7.91 4.24
CA TYR A 169 15.90 7.41 2.86
C TYR A 169 16.93 8.15 2.02
N LEU A 170 17.05 9.47 2.20
CA LEU A 170 18.05 10.28 1.51
C LEU A 170 19.49 9.83 1.82
N ASN A 171 19.79 9.51 3.09
CA ASN A 171 21.12 9.05 3.48
C ASN A 171 21.50 7.69 2.89
N LEU A 172 20.53 6.86 2.50
CA LEU A 172 20.78 5.57 1.85
C LEU A 172 21.30 5.70 0.42
N VAL A 173 21.07 6.84 -0.24
CA VAL A 173 21.56 7.09 -1.61
C VAL A 173 22.90 7.83 -1.66
N GLY A 174 23.47 8.17 -0.49
CA GLY A 174 24.81 8.76 -0.36
C GLY A 174 24.82 10.28 -0.25
N ALA A 175 26.03 10.86 -0.25
CA ALA A 175 26.25 12.30 -0.07
C ALA A 175 26.10 13.09 -1.38
N LEU A 176 24.90 13.06 -1.97
CA LEU A 176 24.54 13.78 -3.18
C LEU A 176 23.94 15.16 -2.83
N ALA A 177 24.10 16.14 -3.73
CA ALA A 177 23.47 17.44 -3.59
C ALA A 177 21.94 17.31 -3.76
N PHE A 178 21.18 18.03 -2.94
CA PHE A 178 19.72 18.03 -2.97
C PHE A 178 19.16 19.37 -2.51
N GLU A 179 17.90 19.61 -2.86
CA GLU A 179 17.11 20.74 -2.36
C GLU A 179 15.78 20.23 -1.79
N HIS A 180 15.25 20.94 -0.79
CA HIS A 180 13.89 20.73 -0.32
C HIS A 180 12.91 21.57 -1.13
N ARG A 181 11.78 20.95 -1.49
CA ARG A 181 10.68 21.59 -2.22
C ARG A 181 9.36 21.09 -1.65
N ALA A 182 8.34 21.95 -1.60
CA ALA A 182 6.98 21.47 -1.38
C ALA A 182 6.59 20.54 -2.53
N ALA A 183 6.06 19.36 -2.23
CA ALA A 183 5.74 18.37 -3.27
C ALA A 183 4.78 18.95 -4.33
N ILE A 184 3.80 19.74 -3.89
CA ILE A 184 2.81 20.37 -4.78
C ILE A 184 3.43 21.38 -5.75
N GLU A 185 4.52 22.03 -5.36
CA GLU A 185 5.23 23.02 -6.19
C GLU A 185 6.22 22.33 -7.14
N LEU A 186 6.69 21.14 -6.80
CA LEU A 186 7.59 20.34 -7.63
C LEU A 186 6.87 19.78 -8.86
N LEU A 187 5.66 19.23 -8.71
CA LEU A 187 4.97 18.49 -9.78
C LEU A 187 4.86 19.29 -11.10
N PRO A 188 4.47 20.57 -11.12
CA PRO A 188 4.36 21.35 -12.36
C PRO A 188 5.70 21.65 -13.05
N GLN A 189 6.83 21.44 -12.36
CA GLN A 189 8.17 21.70 -12.89
C GLN A 189 8.80 20.45 -13.54
N LEU A 190 8.17 19.29 -13.35
CA LEU A 190 8.66 18.04 -13.91
C LEU A 190 8.33 17.97 -15.40
N PRO A 191 9.17 17.33 -16.22
CA PRO A 191 8.82 17.09 -17.63
C PRO A 191 7.55 16.23 -17.72
N GLU A 192 6.71 16.46 -18.73
CA GLU A 192 5.36 15.86 -18.84
C GLU A 192 5.35 14.32 -18.76
N GLU A 193 6.39 13.67 -19.28
CA GLU A 193 6.51 12.20 -19.28
C GLU A 193 7.08 11.62 -17.98
N HIS A 194 7.52 12.47 -17.04
CA HIS A 194 8.16 12.02 -15.81
C HIS A 194 7.13 11.79 -14.71
N ARG A 195 7.31 10.67 -14.01
CA ARG A 195 6.63 10.35 -12.76
C ARG A 195 7.51 10.74 -11.57
N ILE A 196 6.95 10.79 -10.36
CA ILE A 196 7.79 10.85 -9.15
C ILE A 196 7.99 9.45 -8.60
N TYR A 197 9.21 9.13 -8.14
CA TYR A 197 9.48 7.90 -7.40
C TYR A 197 9.74 8.27 -5.94
N VAL A 198 8.73 8.07 -5.09
CA VAL A 198 8.78 8.43 -3.68
C VAL A 198 9.49 7.35 -2.88
N ASN A 199 10.49 7.77 -2.09
CA ASN A 199 11.32 6.92 -1.22
C ASN A 199 11.83 5.64 -1.91
N PRO A 200 12.61 5.72 -3.01
CA PRO A 200 13.06 4.52 -3.74
C PRO A 200 13.76 3.43 -2.89
N PRO A 201 14.53 3.76 -1.82
CA PRO A 201 15.12 2.73 -0.95
C PRO A 201 14.13 2.10 0.05
N SER A 202 12.91 2.61 0.17
CA SER A 202 11.88 2.06 1.06
C SER A 202 11.31 0.78 0.46
N PRO A 203 10.98 -0.26 1.27
CA PRO A 203 10.23 -1.41 0.78
C PRO A 203 8.83 -1.03 0.24
N ALA A 204 8.31 0.14 0.62
CA ALA A 204 7.06 0.71 0.12
C ALA A 204 7.26 1.81 -0.93
N GLY A 205 8.48 1.98 -1.45
CA GLY A 205 8.76 2.98 -2.47
C GLY A 205 7.82 2.81 -3.66
N ALA A 206 7.25 3.91 -4.15
CA ALA A 206 6.24 3.87 -5.20
C ALA A 206 6.46 4.94 -6.28
N VAL A 207 6.19 4.55 -7.53
CA VAL A 207 6.16 5.45 -8.68
C VAL A 207 4.74 5.98 -8.84
N LEU A 208 4.58 7.30 -8.81
CA LEU A 208 3.28 7.97 -8.86
C LEU A 208 3.17 8.85 -10.11
N GLU A 209 2.03 8.76 -10.80
CA GLU A 209 1.71 9.62 -11.93
C GLU A 209 1.49 11.06 -11.47
N THR A 210 2.18 12.01 -12.10
CA THR A 210 2.20 13.43 -11.69
C THR A 210 0.85 14.11 -11.91
N GLY A 211 0.17 13.85 -13.03
CA GLY A 211 -1.13 14.44 -13.36
C GLY A 211 -2.23 14.08 -12.34
N PRO A 212 -2.61 12.79 -12.21
CA PRO A 212 -3.60 12.36 -11.22
C PRO A 212 -3.25 12.76 -9.78
N LEU A 213 -1.96 12.70 -9.43
CA LEU A 213 -1.48 13.13 -8.11
C LEU A 213 -1.71 14.62 -7.88
N ALA A 214 -1.37 15.47 -8.85
CA ALA A 214 -1.57 16.92 -8.75
C ALA A 214 -3.07 17.28 -8.62
N GLU A 215 -3.94 16.60 -9.36
CA GLU A 215 -5.39 16.78 -9.25
C GLU A 215 -5.90 16.43 -7.85
N MET A 216 -5.48 15.29 -7.30
CA MET A 216 -5.87 14.85 -5.96
C MET A 216 -5.37 15.81 -4.88
N MET A 217 -4.12 16.27 -4.97
CA MET A 217 -3.53 17.24 -4.03
C MET A 217 -4.27 18.59 -4.09
N ALA A 218 -4.68 19.04 -5.26
CA ALA A 218 -5.45 20.27 -5.43
C ALA A 218 -6.86 20.18 -4.80
N LEU A 219 -7.55 19.05 -4.98
CA LEU A 219 -8.84 18.80 -4.34
C LEU A 219 -8.73 18.83 -2.80
N THR A 220 -7.66 18.21 -2.27
CA THR A 220 -7.36 18.18 -0.83
C THR A 220 -7.17 19.57 -0.25
N LYS A 221 -6.35 20.40 -0.92
CA LYS A 221 -6.08 21.78 -0.50
C LYS A 221 -7.35 22.65 -0.51
N THR A 222 -8.27 22.37 -1.42
CA THR A 222 -9.53 23.10 -1.56
C THR A 222 -10.57 22.66 -0.52
N ALA A 223 -10.57 21.37 -0.14
CA ALA A 223 -11.48 20.82 0.87
C ALA A 223 -11.11 21.19 2.32
N ARG A 224 -9.87 21.64 2.57
CA ARG A 224 -9.43 22.07 3.90
C ARG A 224 -9.88 23.51 4.18
N PRO A 225 -10.63 23.79 5.26
CA PRO A 225 -10.91 25.17 5.65
C PRO A 225 -9.59 25.89 5.93
N ARG A 226 -9.41 27.06 5.30
CA ARG A 226 -8.25 27.93 5.49
C ARG A 226 -8.27 28.40 6.95
N THR A 227 -7.43 27.82 7.80
CA THR A 227 -7.15 28.39 9.12
C THR A 227 -6.39 29.70 8.89
N GLU A 228 -7.08 30.83 8.97
CA GLU A 228 -6.43 32.14 8.99
C GLU A 228 -5.62 32.28 10.29
N PRO A 229 -4.43 32.89 10.25
CA PRO A 229 -3.67 33.19 11.46
C PRO A 229 -4.44 34.27 12.23
N ASP A 230 -4.78 33.95 13.48
CA ASP A 230 -5.50 34.83 14.38
C ASP A 230 -4.83 36.21 14.46
N GLY A 231 -5.63 37.22 14.14
CA GLY A 231 -5.19 38.60 14.03
C GLY A 231 -4.82 39.15 15.39
N THR A 232 -3.54 39.48 15.54
CA THR A 232 -2.99 40.44 16.51
C THR A 232 -4.02 41.43 17.05
N GLU A 233 -4.52 41.20 18.27
CA GLU A 233 -5.35 42.19 18.97
C GLU A 233 -4.44 43.30 19.51
N ARG A 234 -4.60 44.49 18.92
CA ARG A 234 -4.02 45.74 19.40
C ARG A 234 -4.66 46.14 20.73
N VAL A 235 -3.78 46.32 21.71
CA VAL A 235 -3.79 47.30 22.81
C VAL A 235 -5.04 48.21 22.92
N ALA A 236 -5.75 48.11 24.04
CA ALA A 236 -6.50 49.22 24.62
C ALA A 236 -5.90 49.56 25.98
N ALA A 237 -5.15 50.67 26.03
CA ALA A 237 -4.79 51.33 27.28
C ALA A 237 -6.07 52.01 27.84
N GLY A 238 -6.45 51.65 29.05
CA GLY A 238 -7.51 52.33 29.81
C GLY A 238 -6.88 53.21 30.89
N ASP A 239 -7.21 54.51 30.84
CA ASP A 239 -6.97 55.50 31.89
C ASP A 239 -7.58 55.07 33.24
N ALA A 240 -6.79 55.21 34.30
CA ALA A 240 -7.24 55.49 35.67
C ALA A 240 -6.10 56.14 36.47
#